data_AF-A0AAV6BV26-F1
#
_entry.id   AF-A0AAV6BV26-F1
#
_cell.length_a   1.000
_cell.length_b   1.000
_cell.length_c   1.000
_cell.angle_alpha   90.00
_cell.angle_beta   90.00
_cell.angle_gamma   90.00
#
_symmetry.space_group_name_H-M   'P 1'
#
loop_
_entity.id
_entity.type
_entity.pdbx_description
1 polymer ?
#
loop_
_entity_poly.entity_id
_entity_poly.type
_entity_poly.pdbx_seq_one_letter_code
_entity_poly.pdbx_strand_id
1 'polypeptide(L)'
;MLALIVLVGVSVMTLALLSIARLEPLISRNHVDLVRARYLAEAGIEHAFDVLARNAGTWSQYLPGATCATGALLADATVPHAPSDGHFAVSLRNDCAPGDERLTGAPLDGAGNATHDANGTILAISVGIVGRTTQTVTAAISDDHRLRESGQSVPRSAVKAYNWADR
;
A
#
# COMPACT_ATOMS: atom_id res chain seq x y z
N MET A 1 -20.22 -4.96 59.21
CA MET A 1 -18.91 -4.61 58.60
C MET A 1 -18.55 -5.56 57.46
N LEU A 2 -18.58 -6.88 57.65
CA LEU A 2 -18.28 -7.89 56.62
C LEU A 2 -19.10 -7.73 55.32
N ALA A 3 -20.41 -7.57 55.44
CA ALA A 3 -21.31 -7.42 54.28
C ALA A 3 -20.96 -6.19 53.41
N LEU A 4 -20.48 -5.11 54.02
CA LEU A 4 -20.12 -3.88 53.31
C LEU A 4 -18.78 -4.04 52.58
N ILE A 5 -17.81 -4.73 53.18
CA ILE A 5 -16.53 -5.07 52.54
C ILE A 5 -16.76 -6.00 51.34
N VAL A 6 -17.63 -7.00 51.49
CA VAL A 6 -17.98 -7.92 50.39
C VAL A 6 -18.70 -7.18 49.26
N LEU A 7 -19.63 -6.29 49.57
CA LEU A 7 -20.34 -5.50 48.56
C LEU A 7 -19.40 -4.58 47.76
N VAL A 8 -18.47 -3.90 48.45
CA VAL A 8 -17.47 -3.05 47.80
C VAL A 8 -16.53 -3.90 46.94
N GLY A 9 -16.07 -5.05 47.44
CA GLY A 9 -15.21 -5.96 46.67
C GLY A 9 -15.86 -6.46 45.38
N VAL A 10 -17.13 -6.89 45.45
CA VAL A 10 -17.88 -7.35 44.26
C VAL A 10 -18.12 -6.19 43.28
N SER A 11 -18.42 -4.99 43.78
CA SER A 11 -18.64 -3.81 42.94
C SER A 11 -17.37 -3.38 42.19
N VAL A 12 -16.21 -3.36 42.86
CA VAL A 12 -14.94 -3.05 42.18
C VAL A 12 -14.61 -4.10 41.12
N MET A 13 -14.86 -5.38 41.41
CA MET A 13 -14.63 -6.46 40.45
C MET A 13 -15.55 -6.36 39.23
N THR A 14 -16.84 -6.02 39.41
CA THR A 14 -17.77 -5.86 38.28
C THR A 14 -17.44 -4.66 37.42
N LEU A 15 -17.02 -3.53 38.01
CA LEU A 15 -16.56 -2.38 37.24
C LEU A 15 -15.28 -2.70 36.44
N ALA A 16 -14.35 -3.48 37.02
CA ALA A 16 -13.14 -3.93 36.32
C ALA A 16 -13.48 -4.80 35.10
N LEU A 17 -14.36 -5.80 35.27
CA LEU A 17 -14.82 -6.66 34.17
C LEU A 17 -15.56 -5.87 33.08
N LEU A 18 -16.41 -4.92 33.47
CA LEU A 18 -17.14 -4.08 32.52
C LEU A 18 -16.22 -3.14 31.74
N SER A 19 -15.11 -2.72 32.34
CA SER A 19 -14.11 -1.87 31.69
C SER A 19 -13.31 -2.67 30.65
N ILE A 20 -12.93 -3.92 30.97
CA ILE A 20 -12.25 -4.82 30.03
C ILE A 20 -13.17 -5.20 28.86
N ALA A 21 -14.46 -5.47 29.13
CA ALA A 21 -15.44 -5.83 28.10
C ALA A 21 -15.65 -4.73 27.03
N ARG A 22 -15.29 -3.47 27.30
CA ARG A 22 -15.33 -2.38 26.31
C ARG A 22 -14.10 -2.30 25.42
N LEU A 23 -12.99 -2.93 25.80
CA LEU A 23 -11.74 -2.89 25.02
C LEU A 23 -11.78 -3.85 23.83
N GLU A 24 -12.35 -5.04 23.99
CA GLU A 24 -12.39 -6.07 22.94
C GLU A 24 -13.15 -5.61 21.68
N PRO A 25 -14.33 -4.96 21.77
CA PRO A 25 -15.04 -4.46 20.59
C PRO A 25 -14.28 -3.34 19.86
N LEU A 26 -13.52 -2.52 20.59
CA LEU A 26 -12.74 -1.42 20.00
C LEU A 26 -11.52 -1.95 19.25
N ILE A 27 -10.78 -2.88 19.85
CA ILE A 27 -9.62 -3.51 19.22
C ILE A 27 -10.06 -4.30 17.98
N SER A 28 -11.16 -5.03 18.07
CA SER A 28 -11.69 -5.80 16.94
C SER A 28 -12.09 -4.90 15.76
N ARG A 29 -12.79 -3.79 16.01
CA ARG A 29 -13.15 -2.83 14.95
C ARG A 29 -11.93 -2.17 14.33
N ASN A 30 -11.01 -1.68 15.16
CA ASN A 30 -9.78 -1.07 14.67
C ASN A 30 -8.94 -2.04 13.83
N HIS A 31 -8.85 -3.30 14.25
CA HIS A 31 -8.14 -4.32 13.48
C HIS A 31 -8.83 -4.61 12.13
N VAL A 32 -10.17 -4.73 12.12
CA VAL A 32 -10.92 -4.94 10.89
C VAL A 32 -10.73 -3.78 9.91
N ASP A 33 -10.79 -2.54 10.39
CA ASP A 33 -10.59 -1.36 9.54
C ASP A 33 -9.15 -1.26 9.02
N LEU A 34 -8.16 -1.65 9.83
CA LEU A 34 -6.76 -1.74 9.42
C LEU A 34 -6.56 -2.76 8.30
N VAL A 35 -7.11 -3.97 8.46
CA VAL A 35 -7.02 -5.04 7.45
C VAL A 35 -7.73 -4.62 6.17
N ARG A 36 -8.88 -3.95 6.27
CA ARG A 36 -9.60 -3.43 5.09
C ARG A 36 -8.84 -2.32 4.39
N ALA A 37 -8.30 -1.35 5.12
CA ALA A 37 -7.46 -0.29 4.54
C ALA A 37 -6.24 -0.90 3.83
N ARG A 38 -5.63 -1.92 4.43
CA ARG A 38 -4.54 -2.67 3.81
C ARG A 38 -4.96 -3.37 2.52
N TYR A 39 -6.11 -4.04 2.52
CA TYR A 39 -6.68 -4.69 1.33
C TYR A 39 -6.94 -3.70 0.20
N LEU A 40 -7.47 -2.50 0.51
CA LEU A 40 -7.66 -1.44 -0.49
C LEU A 40 -6.35 -0.93 -1.06
N ALA A 41 -5.34 -0.74 -0.21
CA ALA A 41 -4.01 -0.35 -0.66
C ALA A 41 -3.39 -1.43 -1.57
N GLU A 42 -3.58 -2.71 -1.26
CA GLU A 42 -3.14 -3.81 -2.13
C GLU A 42 -3.91 -3.84 -3.46
N ALA A 43 -5.21 -3.55 -3.45
CA ALA A 43 -6.01 -3.42 -4.67
C ALA A 43 -5.50 -2.28 -5.58
N GLY A 44 -5.06 -1.15 -5.00
CA GLY A 44 -4.44 -0.07 -5.77
C GLY A 44 -3.10 -0.47 -6.39
N ILE A 45 -2.30 -1.28 -5.70
CA ILE A 45 -1.08 -1.87 -6.27
C ILE A 45 -1.41 -2.85 -7.41
N GLU A 46 -2.45 -3.68 -7.28
CA GLU A 46 -2.88 -4.56 -8.38
C GLU A 46 -3.39 -3.77 -9.59
N HIS A 47 -4.11 -2.67 -9.35
CA HIS A 47 -4.53 -1.78 -10.42
C HIS A 47 -3.34 -1.15 -11.15
N ALA A 48 -2.36 -0.62 -10.41
CA ALA A 48 -1.13 -0.08 -10.99
C ALA A 48 -0.39 -1.14 -11.80
N PHE A 49 -0.25 -2.35 -11.25
CA PHE A 49 0.38 -3.46 -11.95
C PHE A 49 -0.33 -3.82 -13.27
N ASP A 50 -1.66 -3.91 -13.30
CA ASP A 50 -2.41 -4.20 -14.54
C ASP A 50 -2.20 -3.10 -15.60
N VAL A 51 -2.22 -1.82 -15.19
CA VAL A 51 -1.96 -0.70 -16.11
C VAL A 51 -0.54 -0.77 -16.67
N LEU A 52 0.46 -1.00 -15.81
CA LEU A 52 1.86 -1.03 -16.22
C LEU A 52 2.21 -2.26 -17.06
N ALA A 53 1.66 -3.43 -16.72
CA ALA A 53 1.87 -4.67 -17.47
C ALA A 53 1.29 -4.58 -18.89
N ARG A 54 0.19 -3.85 -19.10
CA ARG A 54 -0.39 -3.61 -20.43
C ARG A 54 0.39 -2.59 -21.27
N ASN A 55 1.15 -1.72 -20.63
CA ASN A 55 1.85 -0.59 -21.24
C ASN A 55 3.36 -0.66 -20.98
N ALA A 56 3.93 -1.86 -21.03
CA ALA A 56 5.33 -2.06 -20.72
C ALA A 56 6.25 -1.29 -21.68
N GLY A 57 7.27 -0.66 -21.11
CA GLY A 57 8.22 0.16 -21.86
C GLY A 57 7.73 1.56 -22.22
N THR A 58 6.51 1.95 -21.83
CA THR A 58 6.01 3.32 -22.00
C THR A 58 5.68 3.99 -20.66
N TRP A 59 6.29 3.53 -19.56
CA TRP A 59 5.93 3.95 -18.21
C TRP A 59 6.18 5.42 -17.89
N SER A 60 7.15 6.04 -18.58
CA SER A 60 7.39 7.49 -18.54
C SER A 60 6.12 8.32 -18.77
N GLN A 61 5.13 7.83 -19.53
CA GLN A 61 3.88 8.55 -19.77
C GLN A 61 3.01 8.73 -18.52
N TYR A 62 3.23 7.94 -17.47
CA TYR A 62 2.49 8.01 -16.20
C TYR A 62 3.22 8.80 -15.11
N LEU A 63 4.43 9.27 -15.38
CA LEU A 63 5.22 10.07 -14.46
C LEU A 63 5.14 11.61 -14.65
N PRO A 64 4.33 12.22 -15.55
CA PRO A 64 4.22 13.68 -15.60
C PRO A 64 3.87 14.30 -14.25
N GLY A 65 4.68 15.25 -13.78
CA GLY A 65 4.50 15.93 -12.49
C GLY A 65 5.05 15.19 -11.27
N ALA A 66 5.63 13.99 -11.45
CA ALA A 66 6.35 13.30 -10.40
C ALA A 66 7.65 14.03 -10.03
N THR A 67 8.08 13.83 -8.78
CA THR A 67 9.41 14.19 -8.27
C THR A 67 10.08 12.92 -7.73
N CYS A 68 11.38 12.95 -7.46
CA CYS A 68 12.03 11.77 -6.86
C CYS A 68 11.49 11.46 -5.45
N ALA A 69 10.81 12.40 -4.78
CA ALA A 69 10.18 12.15 -3.47
C ALA A 69 8.70 11.76 -3.58
N THR A 70 8.00 12.27 -4.60
CA THR A 70 6.53 12.18 -4.70
C THR A 70 6.14 11.65 -6.07
N GLY A 71 5.35 10.58 -6.10
CA GLY A 71 4.84 10.01 -7.35
C GLY A 71 3.73 10.85 -8.00
N ALA A 72 3.53 10.65 -9.31
CA ALA A 72 2.39 11.13 -10.05
C ALA A 72 1.17 10.25 -9.76
N LEU A 73 -0.02 10.87 -9.59
CA LEU A 73 -1.25 10.12 -9.32
C LEU A 73 -1.65 9.32 -10.55
N LEU A 74 -1.78 8.00 -10.39
CA LEU A 74 -2.27 7.11 -11.44
C LEU A 74 -3.79 6.93 -11.35
N ALA A 75 -4.30 6.70 -10.15
CA ALA A 75 -5.73 6.53 -9.92
C ALA A 75 -6.11 6.92 -8.49
N ASP A 76 -7.34 7.42 -8.34
CA ASP A 76 -8.04 7.61 -7.07
C ASP A 76 -9.46 7.05 -7.26
N ALA A 77 -9.72 5.90 -6.66
CA ALA A 77 -10.87 5.08 -6.99
C ALA A 77 -11.49 4.40 -5.76
N THR A 78 -12.80 4.24 -5.83
CA THR A 78 -13.58 3.41 -4.89
C THR A 78 -13.63 1.97 -5.41
N VAL A 79 -13.41 0.99 -4.54
CA VAL A 79 -13.51 -0.42 -4.94
C VAL A 79 -14.97 -0.85 -4.96
N PRO A 80 -15.47 -1.44 -6.06
CA PRO A 80 -16.83 -1.98 -6.10
C PRO A 80 -17.04 -3.00 -4.99
N HIS A 81 -18.13 -2.87 -4.23
CA HIS A 81 -18.48 -3.72 -3.08
C HIS A 81 -17.58 -3.56 -1.85
N ALA A 82 -16.67 -2.58 -1.82
CA ALA A 82 -16.20 -2.07 -0.54
C ALA A 82 -17.37 -1.37 0.18
N PRO A 83 -17.34 -1.26 1.52
CA PRO A 83 -18.20 -0.30 2.22
C PRO A 83 -18.11 1.06 1.53
N SER A 84 -19.18 1.86 1.56
CA SER A 84 -19.28 3.19 0.92
C SER A 84 -18.14 4.17 1.22
N ASP A 85 -17.25 3.80 2.14
CA ASP A 85 -16.21 4.63 2.71
C ASP A 85 -14.80 4.13 2.32
N GLY A 86 -14.70 3.08 1.50
CA GLY A 86 -13.43 2.43 1.11
C GLY A 86 -12.91 2.90 -0.24
N HIS A 87 -11.82 3.67 -0.25
CA HIS A 87 -11.15 4.12 -1.49
C HIS A 87 -9.64 3.86 -1.43
N PHE A 88 -9.01 3.79 -2.60
CA PHE A 88 -7.56 3.80 -2.73
C PHE A 88 -7.11 4.92 -3.66
N ALA A 89 -5.98 5.52 -3.33
CA ALA A 89 -5.20 6.34 -4.25
C ALA A 89 -3.89 5.62 -4.53
N VAL A 90 -3.46 5.55 -5.79
CA VAL A 90 -2.17 4.98 -6.17
C VAL A 90 -1.39 5.98 -7.02
N SER A 91 -0.14 6.20 -6.65
CA SER A 91 0.80 7.04 -7.36
C SER A 91 2.02 6.24 -7.82
N LEU A 92 2.61 6.67 -8.93
CA LEU A 92 3.79 6.08 -9.53
C LEU A 92 4.97 7.04 -9.42
N ARG A 93 6.11 6.53 -9.00
CA ARG A 93 7.34 7.31 -8.79
C ARG A 93 8.51 6.58 -9.45
N ASN A 94 9.37 7.33 -10.14
CA ASN A 94 10.62 6.75 -10.64
C ASN A 94 11.60 6.44 -9.48
N ASP A 95 12.45 5.44 -9.63
CA ASP A 95 13.43 5.01 -8.63
C ASP A 95 14.71 5.87 -8.65
N CYS A 96 14.52 7.20 -8.61
CA CYS A 96 15.58 8.20 -8.67
C CYS A 96 15.96 8.81 -7.32
N ALA A 97 15.34 8.40 -6.21
CA ALA A 97 15.71 8.90 -4.87
C ALA A 97 16.80 8.03 -4.24
N PRO A 98 17.77 8.62 -3.54
CA PRO A 98 18.79 7.86 -2.82
C PRO A 98 18.17 6.81 -1.88
N GLY A 99 18.60 5.56 -2.00
CA GLY A 99 18.07 4.45 -1.19
C GLY A 99 17.00 3.62 -1.89
N ASP A 100 16.47 4.08 -3.03
CA ASP A 100 15.49 3.31 -3.82
C ASP A 100 16.07 1.98 -4.30
N GLU A 101 17.38 1.88 -4.50
CA GLU A 101 18.05 0.64 -4.87
C GLU A 101 17.82 -0.50 -3.88
N ARG A 102 17.52 -0.17 -2.61
CA ARG A 102 17.13 -1.15 -1.58
C ARG A 102 15.68 -1.58 -1.69
N LEU A 103 14.82 -0.72 -2.22
CA LEU A 103 13.39 -0.97 -2.41
C LEU A 103 13.14 -1.76 -3.69
N THR A 104 13.88 -1.43 -4.76
CA THR A 104 13.73 -2.00 -6.10
C THR A 104 14.62 -3.21 -6.33
N GLY A 105 15.76 -3.30 -5.63
CA GLY A 105 16.78 -4.31 -5.90
C GLY A 105 17.55 -4.07 -7.21
N ALA A 106 17.34 -2.92 -7.85
CA ALA A 106 18.03 -2.47 -9.06
C ALA A 106 18.90 -1.24 -8.75
N PRO A 107 19.95 -0.96 -9.53
CA PRO A 107 20.63 0.33 -9.45
C PRO A 107 19.66 1.47 -9.70
N LEU A 108 19.85 2.59 -9.00
CA LEU A 108 19.13 3.84 -9.27
C LEU A 108 19.10 4.14 -10.77
N ASP A 109 17.98 4.67 -11.23
CA ASP A 109 17.85 5.11 -12.61
C ASP A 109 18.79 6.30 -12.89
N GLY A 110 20.02 5.99 -13.31
CA GLY A 110 21.09 6.96 -13.54
C GLY A 110 20.97 7.72 -14.86
N ALA A 111 20.11 7.27 -15.77
CA ALA A 111 19.82 7.94 -17.05
C ALA A 111 18.44 8.60 -17.06
N GLY A 112 17.53 8.16 -16.20
CA GLY A 112 16.23 8.75 -15.98
C GLY A 112 16.22 9.88 -14.98
N ASN A 113 15.01 10.42 -14.79
CA ASN A 113 14.72 11.45 -13.81
C ASN A 113 13.32 11.18 -13.24
N ALA A 114 12.82 12.07 -12.39
CA ALA A 114 11.50 11.86 -11.77
C ALA A 114 10.36 11.59 -12.77
N THR A 115 10.44 12.13 -13.99
CA THR A 115 9.40 12.00 -15.02
C THR A 115 9.81 11.12 -16.20
N HIS A 116 10.99 10.49 -16.15
CA HIS A 116 11.49 9.64 -17.21
C HIS A 116 12.12 8.39 -16.61
N ASP A 117 11.51 7.24 -16.89
CA ASP A 117 12.01 5.91 -16.55
C ASP A 117 12.88 5.38 -17.71
N ALA A 118 14.13 5.05 -17.41
CA ALA A 118 15.10 4.50 -18.36
C ALA A 118 15.61 3.10 -18.00
N ASN A 119 15.36 2.61 -16.78
CA ASN A 119 15.78 1.27 -16.34
C ASN A 119 14.62 0.25 -16.27
N GLY A 120 13.39 0.68 -16.59
CA GLY A 120 12.20 -0.16 -16.59
C GLY A 120 11.77 -0.54 -15.18
N THR A 121 12.07 0.26 -14.16
CA THR A 121 11.74 -0.03 -12.76
C THR A 121 11.16 1.20 -12.08
N ILE A 122 9.95 1.07 -11.54
CA ILE A 122 9.27 2.17 -10.84
C ILE A 122 8.64 1.70 -9.54
N LEU A 123 8.37 2.64 -8.64
CA LEU A 123 7.67 2.39 -7.40
C LEU A 123 6.20 2.78 -7.51
N ALA A 124 5.32 1.82 -7.21
CA ALA A 124 3.90 2.08 -6.98
C ALA A 124 3.66 2.28 -5.48
N ILE A 125 3.08 3.42 -5.13
CA ILE A 125 2.72 3.79 -3.75
C ILE A 125 1.20 3.87 -3.70
N SER A 126 0.56 2.93 -3.00
CA SER A 126 -0.88 2.92 -2.84
C SER A 126 -1.27 3.17 -1.40
N VAL A 127 -2.25 4.06 -1.24
CA VAL A 127 -2.86 4.44 0.03
C VAL A 127 -4.29 3.95 0.01
N GLY A 128 -4.64 3.02 0.90
CA GLY A 128 -6.00 2.53 1.11
C GLY A 128 -6.61 3.15 2.35
N ILE A 129 -7.85 3.62 2.23
CA ILE A 129 -8.52 4.40 3.27
C ILE A 129 -9.90 3.79 3.55
N VAL A 130 -10.19 3.56 4.83
CA VAL A 130 -11.51 3.15 5.34
C VAL A 130 -11.88 4.07 6.50
N GLY A 131 -12.84 4.97 6.29
CA GLY A 131 -13.22 5.97 7.28
C GLY A 131 -12.03 6.87 7.64
N ARG A 132 -11.46 6.70 8.85
CA ARG A 132 -10.27 7.43 9.33
C ARG A 132 -8.98 6.60 9.35
N THR A 133 -9.07 5.34 8.96
CA THR A 133 -7.94 4.41 8.97
C THR A 133 -7.28 4.40 7.61
N THR A 134 -5.97 4.64 7.60
CA THR A 134 -5.15 4.68 6.39
C THR A 134 -4.06 3.63 6.47
N GLN A 135 -3.80 2.97 5.34
CA GLN A 135 -2.67 2.07 5.16
C GLN A 135 -1.96 2.39 3.85
N THR A 136 -0.63 2.41 3.89
CA THR A 136 0.20 2.62 2.71
C THR A 136 0.93 1.33 2.37
N VAL A 137 0.92 0.96 1.10
CA VAL A 137 1.74 -0.11 0.52
C VAL A 137 2.64 0.52 -0.52
N THR A 138 3.92 0.16 -0.50
CA THR A 138 4.83 0.43 -1.60
C THR A 138 5.26 -0.88 -2.23
N ALA A 139 5.29 -0.92 -3.55
CA ALA A 139 5.80 -2.05 -4.31
C ALA A 139 6.70 -1.54 -5.43
N ALA A 140 7.82 -2.21 -5.64
CA ALA A 140 8.62 -2.03 -6.84
C ALA A 140 7.98 -2.85 -7.96
N ILE A 141 7.84 -2.23 -9.14
CA ILE A 141 7.33 -2.85 -10.35
C ILE A 141 8.41 -2.67 -11.41
N SER A 142 8.93 -3.78 -11.91
CA SER A 142 9.98 -3.80 -12.93
C SER A 142 9.47 -4.49 -14.18
N ASP A 143 9.84 -3.98 -15.35
CA ASP A 143 9.62 -4.69 -16.59
C ASP A 143 10.65 -5.82 -16.68
N ASP A 144 10.26 -6.95 -17.24
CA ASP A 144 11.23 -8.02 -17.47
C ASP A 144 12.03 -7.70 -18.73
N HIS A 145 13.06 -6.87 -18.58
CA HIS A 145 13.95 -6.45 -19.67
C HIS A 145 14.60 -7.66 -20.39
N ARG A 146 14.83 -8.78 -19.69
CA ARG A 146 15.42 -10.01 -20.28
C ARG A 146 14.47 -10.71 -21.24
N LEU A 147 13.16 -10.67 -20.97
CA LEU A 147 12.17 -11.20 -21.90
C LEU A 147 12.02 -10.31 -23.14
N ARG A 148 12.18 -9.00 -23.01
CA ARG A 148 12.13 -8.05 -24.13
C ARG A 148 13.28 -8.24 -25.13
N GLU A 149 14.49 -8.50 -24.64
CA GLU A 149 15.66 -8.80 -25.49
C GLU A 149 15.56 -10.15 -26.23
N SER A 150 14.81 -11.11 -25.67
CA SER A 150 14.61 -12.44 -26.26
C SER A 150 13.54 -12.51 -27.36
N GLY A 151 12.82 -11.41 -27.62
CA GLY A 151 11.73 -11.35 -28.60
C GLY A 151 10.49 -12.17 -28.21
N GLN A 152 10.44 -12.72 -27.00
CA GLN A 152 9.36 -13.57 -26.52
C GLN A 152 8.30 -12.70 -25.83
N SER A 153 7.15 -12.50 -26.49
CA SER A 153 6.02 -11.78 -25.89
C SER A 153 5.37 -12.64 -24.80
N VAL A 154 5.75 -12.39 -23.54
CA VAL A 154 4.99 -12.93 -22.41
C VAL A 154 3.79 -12.00 -22.19
N PRO A 155 2.56 -12.54 -22.07
CA PRO A 155 1.33 -11.73 -21.96
C PRO A 155 1.25 -10.85 -20.70
N ARG A 156 2.27 -10.88 -19.82
CA ARG A 156 2.45 -10.02 -18.64
C ARG A 156 3.94 -9.74 -18.46
N SER A 157 4.40 -8.58 -18.88
CA SER A 157 5.82 -8.21 -18.95
C SER A 157 6.33 -7.40 -17.75
N ALA A 158 5.59 -7.39 -16.63
CA ALA A 158 5.98 -6.72 -15.40
C ALA A 158 6.06 -7.72 -14.23
N VAL A 159 6.99 -7.47 -13.32
CA VAL A 159 7.20 -8.21 -12.06
C VAL A 159 7.01 -7.24 -10.91
N LYS A 160 6.31 -7.68 -9.86
CA LYS A 160 6.04 -6.88 -8.66
C LYS A 160 6.72 -7.48 -7.44
N ALA A 161 7.44 -6.66 -6.68
CA ALA A 161 8.03 -7.02 -5.40
C ALA A 161 7.54 -6.08 -4.28
N TYR A 162 7.22 -6.64 -3.12
CA TYR A 162 6.83 -5.88 -1.94
C TYR A 162 8.03 -5.75 -0.99
N ASN A 163 8.36 -4.53 -0.60
CA ASN A 163 9.30 -4.33 0.50
C ASN A 163 8.54 -4.44 1.84
N TRP A 164 8.85 -5.49 2.61
CA TRP A 164 8.31 -5.71 3.96
C TRP A 164 9.26 -5.24 5.07
N ALA A 165 10.44 -4.71 4.72
CA ALA A 165 11.51 -4.40 5.68
C ALA A 165 11.32 -3.09 6.49
N ASP A 166 10.34 -2.24 6.13
CA ASP A 166 10.08 -0.95 6.80
C ASP A 166 8.74 -0.92 7.57
N ARG A 167 8.30 -2.04 8.17
CA ARG A 167 7.14 -2.07 9.08
C ARG A 167 7.47 -2.51 10.48
#